data_AF-A0A960SDC5-F1
#
_entry.id   AF-A0A960SDC5-F1
#
_cell.length_a   1.000
_cell.length_b   1.000
_cell.length_c   1.000
_cell.angle_alpha   90.00
_cell.angle_beta   90.00
_cell.angle_gamma   90.00
#
_symmetry.space_group_name_H-M   'P 1'
#
loop_
_entity.id
_entity.type
_entity.pdbx_description
1 polymer ?
#
loop_
_entity_poly.entity_id
_entity_poly.type
_entity_poly.pdbx_seq_one_letter_code
_entity_poly.pdbx_strand_id
1 'polypeptide(L)'
;YRGLLGHKSVLTGTSLQNPWHQVHKQTLRWVEASKAAGKPWVVANDEQNPAGQGVPPDPGYQGFDGWGTDPEFGKYNLHHIRKYTLWGNLMAGGAGVEYYFGYGLPENDLIAEDYRSRDKSWEYCGYAIHFFHENKIPFWQMRNRNELVGNTDASNTRFCLGKENEVYVIYLLEGGSTDIDLSEASGTFAVKWYNPREGGNLHNGSVKQIRAGGKVSVGNPPEDAEEDWVVLLSK
;
A
#
# COMPACT_ATOMS: atom_id res chain seq x y z
N TYR A 1 15.80 14.99 -0.88
CA TYR A 1 16.42 14.69 0.43
C TYR A 1 17.87 14.13 0.41
N ARG A 2 18.61 14.06 -0.72
CA ARG A 2 19.93 13.38 -0.75
C ARG A 2 20.97 13.92 0.26
N GLY A 3 21.06 15.24 0.43
CA GLY A 3 22.00 15.86 1.36
C GLY A 3 21.72 15.59 2.84
N LEU A 4 20.55 15.03 3.15
CA LEU A 4 20.11 14.73 4.51
C LEU A 4 20.34 13.27 4.90
N LEU A 5 20.81 12.41 3.99
CA LEU A 5 20.99 10.98 4.26
C LEU A 5 22.20 10.68 5.16
N GLY A 6 22.12 9.58 5.91
CA GLY A 6 23.22 9.04 6.70
C GLY A 6 23.62 9.93 7.88
N HIS A 7 24.87 9.78 8.32
CA HIS A 7 25.39 10.44 9.53
C HIS A 7 25.62 11.96 9.39
N LYS A 8 25.42 12.53 8.19
CA LYS A 8 25.55 13.98 7.95
C LYS A 8 24.34 14.77 8.47
N SER A 9 23.27 14.09 8.88
CA SER A 9 22.04 14.69 9.38
C SER A 9 21.55 13.99 10.65
N VAL A 10 20.91 14.76 11.52
CA VAL A 10 20.22 14.23 12.71
C VAL A 10 18.88 13.58 12.35
N LEU A 11 18.30 13.89 11.19
CA LEU A 11 17.00 13.39 10.77
C LEU A 11 16.97 11.87 10.59
N THR A 12 15.86 11.26 10.96
CA THR A 12 15.60 9.81 10.94
C THR A 12 14.33 9.47 10.14
N GLY A 13 13.80 10.42 9.38
CA GLY A 13 12.56 10.23 8.66
C GLY A 13 12.26 11.36 7.70
N THR A 14 11.25 11.14 6.87
CA THR A 14 10.69 12.14 5.96
C THR A 14 9.20 11.91 5.81
N SER A 15 8.44 13.00 5.68
CA SER A 15 7.07 12.98 5.21
C SER A 15 7.05 13.43 3.75
N LEU A 16 6.45 12.63 2.87
CA LEU A 16 6.50 12.85 1.42
C LEU A 16 5.29 13.64 0.93
N GLN A 17 5.53 14.54 -0.02
CA GLN A 17 4.52 15.19 -0.86
C GLN A 17 4.76 14.75 -2.31
N ASN A 18 3.78 14.09 -2.91
CA ASN A 18 3.83 13.63 -4.31
C ASN A 18 2.43 13.25 -4.83
N PRO A 19 2.23 13.06 -6.14
CA PRO A 19 0.97 12.55 -6.68
C PRO A 19 0.55 11.20 -6.07
N TRP A 20 -0.76 11.00 -5.89
CA TRP A 20 -1.36 9.80 -5.27
C TRP A 20 -0.88 8.48 -5.88
N HIS A 21 -0.59 8.46 -7.19
CA HIS A 21 -0.13 7.25 -7.88
C HIS A 21 1.38 6.99 -7.76
N GLN A 22 2.18 7.91 -7.20
CA GLN A 22 3.63 7.77 -7.08
C GLN A 22 4.11 7.31 -5.71
N VAL A 23 3.20 7.16 -4.74
CA VAL A 23 3.54 6.97 -3.33
C VAL A 23 4.44 5.76 -3.12
N HIS A 24 4.09 4.59 -3.70
CA HIS A 24 4.92 3.40 -3.58
C HIS A 24 6.37 3.65 -4.04
N LYS A 25 6.54 4.20 -5.25
CA LYS A 25 7.86 4.45 -5.86
C LYS A 25 8.68 5.48 -5.08
N GLN A 26 8.06 6.56 -4.60
CA GLN A 26 8.76 7.60 -3.83
C GLN A 26 9.11 7.11 -2.42
N THR A 27 8.19 6.40 -1.75
CA THR A 27 8.45 5.79 -0.45
C THR A 27 9.61 4.80 -0.55
N LEU A 28 9.55 3.86 -1.49
CA LEU A 28 10.59 2.85 -1.68
C LEU A 28 11.96 3.48 -1.94
N ARG A 29 12.00 4.54 -2.77
CA ARG A 29 13.23 5.29 -3.04
C ARG A 29 13.90 5.79 -1.77
N TRP A 30 13.15 6.37 -0.84
CA TRP A 30 13.73 6.97 0.37
C TRP A 30 13.99 5.94 1.47
N VAL A 31 13.18 4.88 1.56
CA VAL A 31 13.47 3.72 2.42
C VAL A 31 14.81 3.09 2.02
N GLU A 32 15.00 2.78 0.74
CA GLU A 32 16.24 2.16 0.27
C GLU A 32 17.44 3.11 0.31
N ALA A 33 17.28 4.38 -0.08
CA ALA A 33 18.38 5.34 -0.05
C ALA A 33 18.88 5.62 1.38
N SER A 34 17.99 5.70 2.36
CA SER A 34 18.36 5.93 3.77
C SER A 34 19.04 4.70 4.38
N LYS A 35 18.53 3.51 4.09
CA LYS A 35 19.16 2.24 4.49
C LYS A 35 20.55 2.09 3.89
N ALA A 36 20.73 2.36 2.59
CA ALA A 36 22.02 2.32 1.92
C ALA A 36 23.02 3.34 2.49
N ALA A 37 22.53 4.45 3.03
CA ALA A 37 23.34 5.46 3.71
C ALA A 37 23.69 5.11 5.18
N GLY A 38 23.32 3.92 5.66
CA GLY A 38 23.65 3.43 7.00
C GLY A 38 22.76 3.98 8.13
N LYS A 39 21.73 4.76 7.80
CA LYS A 39 20.79 5.32 8.78
C LYS A 39 19.36 5.23 8.21
N PRO A 40 18.67 4.09 8.40
CA PRO A 40 17.32 3.87 7.90
C PRO A 40 16.35 4.97 8.36
N TRP A 41 15.45 5.37 7.47
CA TRP A 41 14.43 6.36 7.74
C TRP A 41 13.04 5.75 7.92
N VAL A 42 12.25 6.39 8.78
CA VAL A 42 10.79 6.25 8.81
C VAL A 42 10.23 7.16 7.71
N VAL A 43 9.53 6.58 6.72
CA VAL A 43 9.07 7.31 5.53
C VAL A 43 7.54 7.28 5.45
N ALA A 44 6.90 8.40 5.72
CA ALA A 44 5.45 8.58 5.58
C ALA A 44 5.11 9.35 4.29
N ASN A 45 3.84 9.39 3.91
CA ASN A 45 3.35 10.28 2.86
C ASN A 45 2.21 11.13 3.42
N ASP A 46 2.46 12.43 3.52
CA ASP A 46 1.54 13.41 4.13
C ASP A 46 0.56 13.98 3.11
N GLU A 47 1.04 14.17 1.89
CA GLU A 47 0.33 14.96 0.92
C GLU A 47 0.28 14.25 -0.44
N GLN A 48 -0.95 13.96 -0.85
CA GLN A 48 -1.27 13.42 -2.16
C GLN A 48 -1.73 14.55 -3.07
N ASN A 49 -0.91 14.89 -4.08
CA ASN A 49 -1.30 15.87 -5.11
C ASN A 49 -2.47 15.34 -5.96
N PRO A 50 -3.29 16.21 -6.57
CA PRO A 50 -3.09 17.66 -6.77
C PRO A 50 -3.44 18.52 -5.56
N ALA A 51 -2.70 19.62 -5.39
CA ALA A 51 -2.86 20.53 -4.25
C ALA A 51 -4.30 21.08 -4.10
N GLY A 52 -5.02 21.26 -5.20
CA GLY A 52 -6.40 21.76 -5.15
C GLY A 52 -7.42 20.74 -4.66
N GLN A 53 -7.20 19.45 -4.85
CA GLN A 53 -8.25 18.45 -4.62
C GLN A 53 -7.89 17.38 -3.58
N GLY A 54 -6.60 17.08 -3.36
CA GLY A 54 -6.17 16.13 -2.33
C GLY A 54 -6.92 14.80 -2.40
N VAL A 55 -7.32 14.26 -1.25
CA VAL A 55 -8.25 13.13 -1.17
C VAL A 55 -9.67 13.63 -1.38
N PRO A 56 -10.38 13.15 -2.42
CA PRO A 56 -11.73 13.60 -2.71
C PRO A 56 -12.71 13.14 -1.62
N PRO A 57 -13.78 13.92 -1.35
CA PRO A 57 -14.86 13.45 -0.49
C PRO A 57 -15.45 12.13 -0.98
N ASP A 58 -16.05 11.38 -0.07
CA ASP A 58 -16.76 10.15 -0.37
C ASP A 58 -17.97 10.40 -1.30
N PRO A 59 -18.29 9.46 -2.20
CA PRO A 59 -19.48 9.54 -3.03
C PRO A 59 -20.74 9.75 -2.18
N GLY A 60 -21.52 10.77 -2.53
CA GLY A 60 -22.75 11.15 -1.84
C GLY A 60 -22.56 12.19 -0.72
N TYR A 61 -21.33 12.46 -0.25
CA TYR A 61 -21.11 13.50 0.76
C TYR A 61 -21.49 14.87 0.21
N GLN A 62 -22.57 15.46 0.76
CA GLN A 62 -23.17 16.70 0.25
C GLN A 62 -23.47 16.68 -1.28
N GLY A 63 -23.76 15.49 -1.83
CA GLY A 63 -24.00 15.31 -3.27
C GLY A 63 -22.75 15.26 -4.15
N PHE A 64 -21.55 15.18 -3.56
CA PHE A 64 -20.30 14.99 -4.30
C PHE A 64 -20.26 13.62 -5.01
N ASP A 65 -19.66 13.53 -6.20
CA ASP A 65 -19.67 12.31 -7.02
C ASP A 65 -18.57 11.29 -6.64
N GLY A 66 -17.66 11.68 -5.74
CA GLY A 66 -16.54 10.86 -5.27
C GLY A 66 -15.29 10.95 -6.15
N TRP A 67 -15.25 11.83 -7.15
CA TRP A 67 -14.15 11.92 -8.10
C TRP A 67 -13.37 13.23 -7.94
N GLY A 68 -12.08 13.08 -7.68
CA GLY A 68 -11.09 14.12 -7.89
C GLY A 68 -10.63 14.18 -9.35
N THR A 69 -10.04 15.29 -9.75
CA THR A 69 -9.40 15.50 -11.06
C THR A 69 -8.03 16.13 -10.88
N ASP A 70 -7.03 15.46 -11.41
CA ASP A 70 -5.68 15.99 -11.59
C ASP A 70 -5.54 16.51 -13.03
N PRO A 71 -5.05 17.75 -13.25
CA PRO A 71 -4.89 18.30 -14.60
C PRO A 71 -3.95 17.50 -15.51
N GLU A 72 -2.99 16.78 -14.94
CA GLU A 72 -1.98 16.00 -15.66
C GLU A 72 -2.36 14.52 -15.72
N PHE A 73 -2.91 13.98 -14.62
CA PHE A 73 -3.12 12.54 -14.46
C PHE A 73 -4.59 12.09 -14.54
N GLY A 74 -5.52 13.02 -14.76
CA GLY A 74 -6.93 12.72 -14.97
C GLY A 74 -7.71 12.44 -13.69
N LYS A 75 -8.81 11.70 -13.81
CA LYS A 75 -9.74 11.46 -12.70
C LYS A 75 -9.24 10.37 -11.76
N TYR A 76 -9.48 10.56 -10.46
CA TYR A 76 -9.18 9.59 -9.41
C TYR A 76 -10.23 9.66 -8.31
N ASN A 77 -10.28 8.65 -7.43
CA ASN A 77 -11.29 8.51 -6.40
C ASN A 77 -10.71 7.78 -5.18
N LEU A 78 -11.55 7.53 -4.17
CA LEU A 78 -11.16 6.82 -2.94
C LEU A 78 -10.52 5.44 -3.18
N HIS A 79 -10.88 4.71 -4.25
CA HIS A 79 -10.27 3.41 -4.57
C HIS A 79 -8.84 3.58 -5.05
N HIS A 80 -8.56 4.59 -5.88
CA HIS A 80 -7.20 4.93 -6.29
C HIS A 80 -6.33 5.36 -5.09
N ILE A 81 -6.91 6.11 -4.14
CA ILE A 81 -6.23 6.46 -2.88
C ILE A 81 -5.92 5.21 -2.05
N ARG A 82 -6.90 4.32 -1.84
CA ARG A 82 -6.67 3.03 -1.16
C ARG A 82 -5.54 2.23 -1.83
N LYS A 83 -5.64 2.01 -3.15
CA LYS A 83 -4.73 1.16 -3.92
C LYS A 83 -3.32 1.73 -4.00
N TYR A 84 -3.18 2.98 -4.42
CA TYR A 84 -1.89 3.53 -4.81
C TYR A 84 -1.22 4.36 -3.72
N THR A 85 -1.99 4.91 -2.78
CA THR A 85 -1.47 5.72 -1.67
C THR A 85 -1.32 4.87 -0.40
N LEU A 86 -2.43 4.40 0.19
CA LEU A 86 -2.39 3.64 1.46
C LEU A 86 -1.59 2.35 1.31
N TRP A 87 -2.06 1.41 0.49
CA TRP A 87 -1.35 0.16 0.27
C TRP A 87 -0.02 0.38 -0.46
N GLY A 88 0.05 1.36 -1.37
CA GLY A 88 1.32 1.73 -2.01
C GLY A 88 2.42 2.07 -1.00
N ASN A 89 2.13 2.89 0.01
CA ASN A 89 3.07 3.26 1.07
C ASN A 89 3.47 2.05 1.92
N LEU A 90 2.49 1.31 2.45
CA LEU A 90 2.73 0.16 3.32
C LEU A 90 3.57 -0.92 2.61
N MET A 91 3.24 -1.23 1.36
CA MET A 91 3.95 -2.25 0.58
C MET A 91 5.34 -1.82 0.10
N ALA A 92 5.65 -0.52 0.15
CA ALA A 92 7.01 -0.01 -0.02
C ALA A 92 7.87 -0.10 1.26
N GLY A 93 7.28 -0.49 2.39
CA GLY A 93 7.92 -0.46 3.71
C GLY A 93 7.86 0.92 4.38
N GLY A 94 6.91 1.76 3.98
CA GLY A 94 6.67 3.06 4.59
C GLY A 94 5.91 2.99 5.91
N ALA A 95 5.78 4.13 6.58
CA ALA A 95 5.20 4.24 7.92
C ALA A 95 3.69 4.49 7.93
N GLY A 96 3.06 4.62 6.76
CA GLY A 96 1.67 4.99 6.62
C GLY A 96 1.48 6.31 5.86
N VAL A 97 0.25 6.79 5.91
CA VAL A 97 -0.22 7.94 5.13
C VAL A 97 -1.01 8.89 6.01
N GLU A 98 -0.91 10.17 5.69
CA GLU A 98 -1.80 11.22 6.16
C GLU A 98 -2.61 11.67 4.94
N TYR A 99 -3.88 12.02 5.12
CA TYR A 99 -4.76 12.35 4.00
C TYR A 99 -4.93 13.86 3.89
N TYR A 100 -4.22 14.44 2.94
CA TYR A 100 -4.36 15.84 2.58
C TYR A 100 -5.67 16.09 1.83
N PHE A 101 -6.46 17.07 2.25
CA PHE A 101 -7.82 17.31 1.71
C PHE A 101 -7.88 18.31 0.54
N GLY A 102 -6.73 18.84 0.11
CA GLY A 102 -6.71 19.91 -0.89
C GLY A 102 -7.21 21.25 -0.34
N TYR A 103 -7.41 22.24 -1.21
CA TYR A 103 -7.99 23.55 -0.84
C TYR A 103 -9.28 23.89 -1.60
N GLY A 104 -9.77 23.01 -2.47
CA GLY A 104 -10.84 23.32 -3.43
C GLY A 104 -12.12 22.49 -3.32
N LEU A 105 -12.12 21.40 -2.55
CA LEU A 105 -13.29 20.52 -2.37
C LEU A 105 -14.03 20.83 -1.05
N PRO A 106 -15.26 20.32 -0.82
CA PRO A 106 -15.90 20.41 0.49
C PRO A 106 -15.01 19.86 1.60
N GLU A 107 -15.09 20.43 2.80
CA GLU A 107 -14.26 20.05 3.96
C GLU A 107 -12.77 19.95 3.60
N ASN A 108 -12.23 21.00 2.97
CA ASN A 108 -10.82 21.06 2.55
C ASN A 108 -9.91 21.55 3.69
N ASP A 109 -8.60 21.53 3.44
CA ASP A 109 -7.54 21.78 4.44
C ASP A 109 -7.59 23.19 5.08
N LEU A 110 -8.36 24.12 4.52
CA LEU A 110 -8.53 25.47 5.08
C LEU A 110 -9.77 25.61 5.98
N ILE A 111 -10.78 24.75 5.81
CA ILE A 111 -12.11 24.93 6.40
C ILE A 111 -12.74 23.63 6.93
N ALA A 112 -11.96 22.55 7.05
CA ALA A 112 -12.48 21.25 7.47
C ALA A 112 -13.00 21.30 8.92
N GLU A 113 -14.28 21.00 9.07
CA GLU A 113 -14.99 20.84 10.34
C GLU A 113 -15.69 19.46 10.43
N ASP A 114 -15.82 18.73 9.31
CA ASP A 114 -16.44 17.41 9.22
C ASP A 114 -15.57 16.36 8.51
N TYR A 115 -14.87 15.57 9.32
CA TYR A 115 -14.03 14.46 8.86
C TYR A 115 -14.81 13.28 8.26
N ARG A 116 -16.14 13.25 8.39
CA ARG A 116 -17.00 12.25 7.73
C ARG A 116 -17.05 12.44 6.22
N SER A 117 -16.56 13.57 5.72
CA SER A 117 -16.40 13.79 4.29
C SER A 117 -15.51 12.75 3.61
N ARG A 118 -14.61 12.09 4.34
CA ARG A 118 -13.73 10.99 3.86
C ARG A 118 -13.80 9.77 4.79
N ASP A 119 -14.97 9.47 5.35
CA ASP A 119 -15.20 8.34 6.26
C ASP A 119 -14.62 7.01 5.74
N LYS A 120 -14.82 6.71 4.45
CA LYS A 120 -14.31 5.48 3.82
C LYS A 120 -12.79 5.40 3.79
N SER A 121 -12.09 6.52 3.69
CA SER A 121 -10.63 6.53 3.72
C SER A 121 -10.10 6.14 5.10
N TRP A 122 -10.78 6.57 6.18
CA TRP A 122 -10.47 6.15 7.55
C TRP A 122 -10.79 4.67 7.78
N GLU A 123 -11.92 4.20 7.25
CA GLU A 123 -12.33 2.79 7.32
C GLU A 123 -11.28 1.87 6.66
N TYR A 124 -10.79 2.22 5.46
CA TYR A 124 -9.74 1.45 4.79
C TYR A 124 -8.40 1.47 5.53
N CYS A 125 -8.04 2.59 6.17
CA CYS A 125 -6.89 2.63 7.06
C CYS A 125 -7.06 1.65 8.23
N GLY A 126 -8.24 1.62 8.85
CA GLY A 126 -8.58 0.65 9.89
C GLY A 126 -8.43 -0.79 9.41
N TYR A 127 -8.95 -1.12 8.22
CA TYR A 127 -8.79 -2.44 7.61
C TYR A 127 -7.33 -2.81 7.37
N ALA A 128 -6.50 -1.90 6.89
CA ALA A 128 -5.08 -2.18 6.71
C ALA A 128 -4.38 -2.45 8.06
N ILE A 129 -4.65 -1.61 9.08
CA ILE A 129 -4.08 -1.78 10.42
C ILE A 129 -4.49 -3.12 11.03
N HIS A 130 -5.78 -3.47 10.98
CA HIS A 130 -6.27 -4.76 11.49
C HIS A 130 -5.62 -5.94 10.77
N PHE A 131 -5.49 -5.88 9.44
CA PHE A 131 -4.80 -6.92 8.68
C PHE A 131 -3.39 -7.19 9.21
N PHE A 132 -2.57 -6.15 9.40
CA PHE A 132 -1.20 -6.34 9.89
C PHE A 132 -1.17 -6.83 11.35
N HIS A 133 -1.99 -6.26 12.22
CA HIS A 133 -1.97 -6.56 13.65
C HIS A 133 -2.58 -7.92 14.00
N GLU A 134 -3.77 -8.22 13.49
CA GLU A 134 -4.52 -9.44 13.85
C GLU A 134 -3.86 -10.70 13.28
N ASN A 135 -3.19 -10.57 12.13
CA ASN A 135 -2.42 -11.66 11.52
C ASN A 135 -0.96 -11.71 12.00
N LYS A 136 -0.59 -10.91 13.01
CA LYS A 136 0.73 -10.89 13.64
C LYS A 136 1.88 -10.71 12.65
N ILE A 137 1.65 -9.90 11.61
CA ILE A 137 2.63 -9.67 10.55
C ILE A 137 3.74 -8.77 11.13
N PRO A 138 5.01 -9.22 11.14
CA PRO A 138 6.11 -8.48 11.75
C PRO A 138 6.61 -7.37 10.81
N PHE A 139 5.74 -6.40 10.51
CA PHE A 139 5.96 -5.35 9.50
C PHE A 139 7.34 -4.69 9.60
N TRP A 140 7.79 -4.36 10.81
CA TRP A 140 9.09 -3.72 11.08
C TRP A 140 10.32 -4.59 10.74
N GLN A 141 10.15 -5.89 10.49
CA GLN A 141 11.19 -6.81 10.05
C GLN A 141 11.11 -7.14 8.56
N MET A 142 10.07 -6.65 7.89
CA MET A 142 9.84 -6.90 6.48
C MET A 142 10.49 -5.81 5.62
N ARG A 143 10.72 -6.13 4.36
CA ARG A 143 11.19 -5.18 3.35
C ARG A 143 10.41 -5.38 2.06
N ASN A 144 10.45 -4.40 1.17
CA ASN A 144 9.95 -4.59 -0.18
C ASN A 144 10.68 -5.77 -0.84
N ARG A 145 9.90 -6.60 -1.55
CA ARG A 145 10.31 -7.82 -2.26
C ARG A 145 9.64 -7.90 -3.63
N ASN A 146 9.41 -6.76 -4.29
CA ASN A 146 8.71 -6.71 -5.59
C ASN A 146 9.37 -7.60 -6.65
N GLU A 147 10.67 -7.83 -6.56
CA GLU A 147 11.41 -8.74 -7.45
C GLU A 147 10.84 -10.16 -7.42
N LEU A 148 10.31 -10.63 -6.29
CA LEU A 148 9.75 -11.98 -6.17
C LEU A 148 8.44 -12.16 -6.94
N VAL A 149 7.73 -11.08 -7.25
CA VAL A 149 6.49 -11.08 -8.04
C VAL A 149 6.69 -10.45 -9.42
N GLY A 150 7.95 -10.27 -9.84
CA GLY A 150 8.32 -9.73 -11.13
C GLY A 150 7.90 -8.27 -11.35
N ASN A 151 7.87 -7.44 -10.30
CA ASN A 151 7.55 -6.01 -10.38
C ASN A 151 8.75 -5.12 -10.06
N THR A 152 9.89 -5.35 -10.72
CA THR A 152 11.17 -4.69 -10.41
C THR A 152 11.19 -3.18 -10.74
N ASP A 153 10.28 -2.71 -11.59
CA ASP A 153 10.11 -1.29 -11.91
C ASP A 153 9.20 -0.54 -10.92
N ALA A 154 8.64 -1.26 -9.95
CA ALA A 154 7.72 -0.76 -8.94
C ALA A 154 6.45 -0.14 -9.55
N SER A 155 5.94 -0.72 -10.65
CA SER A 155 4.68 -0.33 -11.27
C SER A 155 3.47 -0.63 -10.38
N ASN A 156 2.38 0.13 -10.51
CA ASN A 156 1.13 -0.04 -9.76
C ASN A 156 0.31 -1.24 -10.29
N THR A 157 0.91 -2.43 -10.31
CA THR A 157 0.24 -3.68 -10.75
C THR A 157 0.12 -4.68 -9.62
N ARG A 158 1.24 -4.93 -8.93
CA ARG A 158 1.31 -5.80 -7.76
C ARG A 158 2.53 -5.46 -6.92
N PHE A 159 2.39 -5.48 -5.60
CA PHE A 159 3.52 -5.26 -4.69
C PHE A 159 3.76 -6.47 -3.81
N CYS A 160 5.00 -6.64 -3.38
CA CYS A 160 5.37 -7.66 -2.42
C CYS A 160 6.18 -7.06 -1.28
N LEU A 161 5.78 -7.36 -0.05
CA LEU A 161 6.49 -7.04 1.18
C LEU A 161 6.77 -8.37 1.87
N GLY A 162 8.00 -8.62 2.31
CA GLY A 162 8.34 -9.94 2.86
C GLY A 162 9.43 -9.93 3.91
N LYS A 163 9.30 -10.86 4.86
CA LYS A 163 10.39 -11.37 5.69
C LYS A 163 10.74 -12.75 5.16
N GLU A 164 11.99 -12.88 4.77
CA GLU A 164 12.48 -14.05 4.02
C GLU A 164 12.24 -15.36 4.76
N ASN A 165 11.77 -16.36 4.02
CA ASN A 165 11.53 -17.71 4.51
C ASN A 165 10.54 -17.79 5.70
N GLU A 166 9.69 -16.78 5.90
CA GLU A 166 8.75 -16.71 7.03
C GLU A 166 7.37 -16.21 6.61
N VAL A 167 7.28 -15.01 6.05
CA VAL A 167 5.99 -14.37 5.71
C VAL A 167 6.14 -13.40 4.54
N TYR A 168 5.17 -13.44 3.63
CA TYR A 168 5.08 -12.54 2.48
C TYR A 168 3.65 -12.01 2.37
N VAL A 169 3.53 -10.72 2.14
CA VAL A 169 2.29 -10.02 1.81
C VAL A 169 2.41 -9.61 0.35
N ILE A 170 1.41 -9.95 -0.45
CA ILE A 170 1.32 -9.55 -1.86
C ILE A 170 0.05 -8.74 -2.02
N TYR A 171 0.15 -7.55 -2.58
CA TYR A 171 -1.02 -6.74 -2.91
C TYR A 171 -1.22 -6.74 -4.42
N LEU A 172 -2.40 -7.17 -4.88
CA LEU A 172 -2.79 -7.25 -6.28
C LEU A 172 -3.77 -6.11 -6.56
N LEU A 173 -3.31 -5.04 -7.17
CA LEU A 173 -4.07 -3.78 -7.24
C LEU A 173 -5.29 -3.85 -8.18
N GLU A 174 -5.18 -4.66 -9.22
CA GLU A 174 -6.24 -4.90 -10.20
C GLU A 174 -6.79 -6.34 -10.12
N GLY A 175 -6.57 -7.00 -8.97
CA GLY A 175 -7.02 -8.36 -8.73
C GLY A 175 -6.24 -9.45 -9.45
N GLY A 176 -6.92 -10.56 -9.72
CA GLY A 176 -6.42 -11.72 -10.43
C GLY A 176 -5.46 -12.56 -9.60
N SER A 177 -4.39 -13.02 -10.25
CA SER A 177 -3.37 -13.89 -9.67
C SER A 177 -1.98 -13.38 -9.99
N THR A 178 -0.99 -13.88 -9.26
CA THR A 178 0.41 -13.72 -9.63
C THR A 178 1.22 -14.94 -9.25
N ASP A 179 2.43 -15.00 -9.78
CA ASP A 179 3.44 -15.94 -9.32
C ASP A 179 4.35 -15.26 -8.32
N ILE A 180 4.79 -16.01 -7.31
CA ILE A 180 5.87 -15.63 -6.42
C ILE A 180 7.06 -16.59 -6.62
N ASP A 181 8.26 -16.01 -6.72
CA ASP A 181 9.51 -16.77 -6.71
C ASP A 181 9.92 -17.09 -5.27
N LEU A 182 9.80 -18.37 -4.90
CA LEU A 182 10.21 -18.91 -3.61
C LEU A 182 11.41 -19.85 -3.73
N SER A 183 12.26 -19.66 -4.76
CA SER A 183 13.43 -20.51 -5.00
C SER A 183 14.43 -20.49 -3.84
N GLU A 184 14.58 -19.34 -3.18
CA GLU A 184 15.46 -19.14 -2.02
C GLU A 184 14.75 -19.44 -0.68
N ALA A 185 13.46 -19.80 -0.70
CA ALA A 185 12.70 -20.16 0.49
C ALA A 185 12.54 -21.69 0.58
N SER A 186 12.18 -22.16 1.78
CA SER A 186 11.99 -23.58 2.07
C SER A 186 10.74 -23.83 2.89
N GLY A 187 10.25 -25.07 2.84
CA GLY A 187 9.05 -25.49 3.55
C GLY A 187 7.77 -25.22 2.77
N THR A 188 6.66 -25.18 3.50
CA THR A 188 5.32 -24.96 2.96
C THR A 188 4.76 -23.68 3.56
N PHE A 189 4.11 -22.87 2.73
CA PHE A 189 3.39 -21.68 3.14
C PHE A 189 1.90 -21.92 2.99
N ALA A 190 1.11 -21.58 4.01
CA ALA A 190 -0.32 -21.37 3.87
C ALA A 190 -0.57 -20.12 3.02
N VAL A 191 -1.59 -20.18 2.16
CA VAL A 191 -2.01 -19.07 1.31
C VAL A 191 -3.40 -18.63 1.73
N LYS A 192 -3.53 -17.33 2.03
CA LYS A 192 -4.76 -16.71 2.48
C LYS A 192 -5.00 -15.39 1.76
N TRP A 193 -6.27 -15.03 1.61
CA TRP A 193 -6.71 -13.85 0.89
C TRP A 193 -7.46 -12.92 1.83
N TYR A 194 -7.21 -11.62 1.73
CA TYR A 194 -7.85 -10.58 2.53
C TYR A 194 -8.46 -9.54 1.60
N ASN A 195 -9.73 -9.19 1.87
CA ASN A 195 -10.45 -8.18 1.10
C ASN A 195 -10.13 -6.78 1.69
N PRO A 196 -9.29 -5.96 1.04
CA PRO A 196 -8.94 -4.63 1.53
C PRO A 196 -10.11 -3.63 1.44
N ARG A 197 -11.20 -3.98 0.75
CA ARG A 197 -12.40 -3.14 0.58
C ARG A 197 -13.36 -3.27 1.75
N GLU A 198 -13.38 -4.43 2.40
CA GLU A 198 -14.37 -4.78 3.43
C GLU A 198 -13.72 -5.16 4.78
N GLY A 199 -12.42 -5.43 4.77
CA GLY A 199 -11.70 -5.88 5.94
C GLY A 199 -12.11 -7.29 6.40
N GLY A 200 -11.99 -7.54 7.71
CA GLY A 200 -12.48 -8.78 8.32
C GLY A 200 -11.49 -9.94 8.29
N ASN A 201 -12.01 -11.15 8.07
CA ASN A 201 -11.22 -12.38 8.21
C ASN A 201 -10.42 -12.72 6.94
N LEU A 202 -9.45 -13.62 7.10
CA LEU A 202 -8.76 -14.24 5.98
C LEU A 202 -9.60 -15.35 5.32
N HIS A 203 -9.64 -15.35 4.00
CA HIS A 203 -10.37 -16.30 3.16
C HIS A 203 -9.41 -17.29 2.49
N ASN A 204 -9.96 -18.44 2.07
CA ASN A 204 -9.24 -19.36 1.19
C ASN A 204 -9.48 -18.97 -0.27
N GLY A 205 -8.43 -18.93 -1.07
CA GLY A 205 -8.53 -18.89 -2.53
C GLY A 205 -8.50 -20.29 -3.14
N SER A 206 -8.27 -20.36 -4.45
CA SER A 206 -8.14 -21.64 -5.17
C SER A 206 -6.91 -22.45 -4.75
N VAL A 207 -5.85 -21.77 -4.29
CA VAL A 207 -4.65 -22.37 -3.69
C VAL A 207 -4.64 -22.06 -2.20
N LYS A 208 -4.46 -23.09 -1.37
CA LYS A 208 -4.44 -22.99 0.10
C LYS A 208 -3.05 -23.17 0.69
N GLN A 209 -2.17 -23.86 -0.02
CA GLN A 209 -0.80 -24.13 0.40
C GLN A 209 0.12 -24.17 -0.82
N ILE A 210 1.34 -23.71 -0.61
CA ILE A 210 2.41 -23.68 -1.62
C ILE A 210 3.66 -24.29 -1.01
N ARG A 211 4.32 -25.18 -1.75
CA ARG A 211 5.65 -25.66 -1.41
C ARG A 211 6.69 -24.74 -2.05
N ALA A 212 7.61 -24.23 -1.24
CA ALA A 212 8.72 -23.40 -1.71
C ALA A 212 9.78 -24.23 -2.47
N GLY A 213 10.77 -23.55 -3.04
CA GLY A 213 11.82 -24.14 -3.89
C GLY A 213 11.66 -23.87 -5.38
N GLY A 214 10.80 -22.90 -5.75
CA GLY A 214 10.64 -22.47 -7.13
C GLY A 214 9.60 -21.36 -7.28
N LYS A 215 9.34 -20.98 -8.53
CA LYS A 215 8.28 -20.06 -8.89
C LYS A 215 6.93 -20.78 -8.91
N VAL A 216 5.94 -20.19 -8.24
CA VAL A 216 4.65 -20.83 -7.94
C VAL A 216 3.53 -19.78 -7.92
N SER A 217 2.36 -20.15 -8.43
CA SER A 217 1.18 -19.28 -8.44
C SER A 217 0.52 -19.21 -7.06
N VAL A 218 0.04 -18.03 -6.67
CA VAL A 218 -0.76 -17.82 -5.45
C VAL A 218 -2.24 -18.25 -5.60
N GLY A 219 -2.64 -18.67 -6.81
CA GLY A 219 -4.02 -19.00 -7.13
C GLY A 219 -4.91 -17.78 -7.34
N ASN A 220 -6.22 -17.99 -7.35
CA ASN A 220 -7.23 -16.95 -7.55
C ASN A 220 -7.91 -16.59 -6.22
N PRO A 221 -8.42 -15.35 -6.08
CA PRO A 221 -9.22 -14.94 -4.93
C PRO A 221 -10.52 -15.76 -4.83
N PRO A 222 -11.18 -15.75 -3.66
CA PRO A 222 -12.45 -16.43 -3.47
C PRO A 222 -13.58 -15.89 -4.35
N GLU A 223 -13.56 -14.59 -4.63
CA GLU A 223 -14.57 -13.84 -5.39
C GLU A 223 -13.97 -12.55 -5.95
N ASP A 224 -14.75 -11.78 -6.72
CA ASP A 224 -14.36 -10.48 -7.29
C ASP A 224 -12.94 -10.47 -7.87
N ALA A 225 -12.69 -11.37 -8.84
CA ALA A 225 -11.35 -11.58 -9.38
C ALA A 225 -10.76 -10.35 -10.08
N GLU A 226 -11.58 -9.37 -10.46
CA GLU A 226 -11.12 -8.12 -11.10
C GLU A 226 -10.94 -6.97 -10.09
N GLU A 227 -11.13 -7.22 -8.79
CA GLU A 227 -10.96 -6.24 -7.71
C GLU A 227 -9.70 -6.48 -6.88
N ASP A 228 -9.25 -5.49 -6.12
CA ASP A 228 -7.97 -5.57 -5.40
C ASP A 228 -7.93 -6.60 -4.27
N TRP A 229 -6.85 -7.37 -4.15
CA TRP A 229 -6.72 -8.37 -3.07
C TRP A 229 -5.36 -8.33 -2.40
N VAL A 230 -5.33 -8.64 -1.11
CA VAL A 230 -4.09 -8.88 -0.37
C VAL A 230 -3.93 -10.38 -0.13
N VAL A 231 -2.82 -10.95 -0.56
CA VAL A 231 -2.47 -12.34 -0.33
C VAL A 231 -1.44 -12.42 0.79
N LEU A 232 -1.73 -13.22 1.81
CA LEU A 232 -0.81 -13.55 2.89
C LEU A 232 -0.27 -14.97 2.69
N LEU A 233 1.05 -15.08 2.55
CA LEU A 233 1.79 -16.32 2.63
C LEU A 233 2.48 -16.38 3.98
N SER A 234 2.22 -17.42 4.77
CA SER A 234 2.81 -17.61 6.10
C SER A 234 3.05 -19.09 6.40
N LYS A 235 4.02 -19.40 7.25
CA LYS A 235 4.31 -20.75 7.72
C LYS A 235 3.42 -21.17 8.90
#